data_AF-A0A9C6SVT0-F1
#
_entry.id   AF-A0A9C6SVT0-F1
#
_cell.length_a   1.000
_cell.length_b   1.000
_cell.length_c   1.000
_cell.angle_alpha   90.00
_cell.angle_beta   90.00
_cell.angle_gamma   90.00
#
_symmetry.space_group_name_H-M   'P 1'
#
loop_
_entity.id
_entity.type
_entity.pdbx_description
1 polymer ?
#
loop_
_entity_poly.entity_id
_entity_poly.type
_entity_poly.pdbx_seq_one_letter_code
_entity_poly.pdbx_strand_id
1 'polypeptide(L)'
;MEAKEISQSELDFLLRFPYIPELTSPVDFLTDVGWGGIKYLSQMEDFQNLEKDIEGAAKRWKKFVESDTPERESFPQDWKNKTALQRLCIMRCLRLDRMTYAIRSTNRKITIQ
;
A
#
# COMPACT_ATOMS: atom_id res chain seq x y z
N MET A 1 -21.18 -21.92 0.32
CA MET A 1 -20.53 -20.60 0.22
C MET A 1 -20.18 -20.19 1.63
N GLU A 2 -18.94 -20.45 2.07
CA GLU A 2 -18.50 -20.03 3.38
C GLU A 2 -18.40 -18.50 3.37
N ALA A 3 -19.24 -17.84 4.17
CA ALA A 3 -19.04 -16.45 4.51
C ALA A 3 -17.73 -16.41 5.33
N LYS A 4 -16.63 -16.15 4.63
CA LYS A 4 -15.31 -16.02 5.24
C LYS A 4 -15.41 -14.87 6.24
N GLU A 5 -15.43 -15.20 7.53
CA GLU A 5 -15.65 -14.24 8.61
C GLU A 5 -14.74 -13.05 8.39
N ILE A 6 -15.37 -11.90 8.20
CA ILE A 6 -14.62 -10.68 7.94
C ILE A 6 -14.03 -10.24 9.28
N SER A 7 -12.70 -10.23 9.37
CA SER A 7 -12.01 -9.78 10.58
C SER A 7 -12.38 -8.31 10.86
N GLN A 8 -12.96 -8.06 12.04
CA GLN A 8 -13.38 -6.70 12.42
C GLN A 8 -12.22 -5.72 12.43
N SER A 9 -11.01 -6.18 12.76
CA SER A 9 -9.80 -5.36 12.75
C SER A 9 -9.36 -4.98 11.33
N GLU A 10 -9.52 -5.87 10.34
CA GLU A 10 -9.25 -5.56 8.94
C GLU A 10 -10.27 -4.56 8.37
N LEU A 11 -11.54 -4.68 8.75
CA LEU A 11 -12.57 -3.71 8.37
C LEU A 11 -12.34 -2.35 9.01
N ASP A 12 -12.04 -2.31 10.31
CA ASP A 12 -11.76 -1.06 11.01
C ASP A 12 -10.54 -0.38 10.40
N PHE A 13 -9.51 -1.14 10.04
CA PHE A 13 -8.35 -0.63 9.31
C PHE A 13 -8.76 -0.02 7.96
N LEU A 14 -9.55 -0.73 7.15
CA LEU A 14 -9.96 -0.25 5.84
C LEU A 14 -10.81 1.03 5.92
N LEU A 15 -11.70 1.10 6.91
CA LEU A 15 -12.65 2.21 7.09
C LEU A 15 -12.01 3.44 7.74
N ARG A 16 -11.20 3.25 8.78
CA ARG A 16 -10.62 4.36 9.58
C ARG A 16 -9.21 4.73 9.15
N PHE A 17 -8.50 3.80 8.51
CA PHE A 17 -7.09 3.94 8.14
C PHE A 17 -6.21 4.44 9.30
N PRO A 18 -6.12 3.69 10.41
CA PRO A 18 -5.15 3.99 11.46
C PRO A 18 -3.73 3.84 10.91
N TYR A 19 -2.86 4.79 11.25
CA TYR A 19 -1.46 4.79 10.85
C TYR A 19 -0.59 5.27 12.00
N ILE A 20 0.69 4.87 11.99
CA ILE A 20 1.67 5.35 12.97
C ILE A 20 2.25 6.68 12.45
N PRO A 21 2.06 7.81 13.16
CA PRO A 21 2.64 9.09 12.77
C PRO A 21 4.15 9.13 13.00
N GLU A 22 4.81 10.19 12.51
CA GLU A 22 6.26 10.45 12.72
C GLU A 22 7.20 9.39 12.14
N LEU A 23 6.72 8.56 11.23
CA LEU A 23 7.54 7.59 10.50
C LEU A 23 7.93 8.15 9.13
N THR A 24 9.22 8.14 8.83
CA THR A 24 9.71 8.43 7.48
C THR A 24 9.68 7.17 6.63
N SER A 25 9.14 7.28 5.42
CA SER A 25 9.17 6.20 4.46
C SER A 25 10.61 5.89 4.02
N PRO A 26 11.09 4.63 4.12
CA PRO A 26 12.40 4.22 3.62
C PRO A 26 12.40 4.06 2.08
N VAL A 27 11.23 4.14 1.44
CA VAL A 27 11.07 3.99 -0.01
C VAL A 27 10.53 5.27 -0.64
N ASP A 28 10.99 5.58 -1.85
CA ASP A 28 10.71 6.84 -2.54
C ASP A 28 9.33 6.92 -3.21
N PHE A 29 8.61 5.80 -3.28
CA PHE A 29 7.29 5.68 -3.91
C PHE A 29 6.13 5.64 -2.90
N LEU A 30 6.42 5.71 -1.59
CA LEU A 30 5.40 5.80 -0.54
C LEU A 30 5.56 7.09 0.24
N THR A 31 4.42 7.66 0.64
CA THR A 31 4.39 8.77 1.59
C THR A 31 4.63 8.25 3.01
N ASP A 32 5.09 9.15 3.89
CA ASP A 32 5.25 8.87 5.32
C ASP A 32 3.96 8.34 5.97
N VAL A 33 2.80 8.87 5.55
CA VAL A 33 1.48 8.40 6.00
C VAL A 33 1.17 7.00 5.48
N GLY A 34 1.44 6.73 4.20
CA GLY A 34 1.29 5.40 3.61
C GLY A 34 2.17 4.38 4.32
N TRP A 35 3.42 4.74 4.60
CA TRP A 35 4.36 3.93 5.36
C TRP A 35 3.91 3.70 6.80
N GLY A 36 3.38 4.72 7.47
CA GLY A 36 2.75 4.60 8.79
C GLY A 36 1.58 3.61 8.79
N GLY A 37 0.80 3.58 7.71
CA GLY A 37 -0.27 2.60 7.51
C GLY A 37 0.27 1.19 7.33
N ILE A 38 1.36 1.02 6.57
CA ILE A 38 2.03 -0.28 6.40
C ILE A 38 2.59 -0.77 7.73
N LYS A 39 3.25 0.09 8.50
CA LYS A 39 3.79 -0.25 9.82
C LYS A 39 2.69 -0.59 10.83
N TYR A 40 1.53 0.05 10.74
CA TYR A 40 0.36 -0.34 11.54
C TYR A 40 -0.16 -1.71 11.09
N LEU A 41 -0.35 -1.90 9.78
CA LEU A 41 -0.87 -3.12 9.20
C LEU A 41 0.03 -4.33 9.53
N SER A 42 1.35 -4.15 9.48
CA SER A 42 2.35 -5.16 9.85
C SER A 42 2.28 -5.69 11.29
N GLN A 43 1.56 -5.00 12.19
CA GLN A 43 1.32 -5.49 13.55
C GLN A 43 0.21 -6.55 13.62
N MET A 44 -0.60 -6.66 12.58
CA MET A 44 -1.65 -7.68 12.48
C MET A 44 -1.04 -9.01 12.02
N GLU A 45 -1.51 -10.12 12.60
CA GLU A 45 -0.97 -11.47 12.33
C GLU A 45 -0.96 -11.82 10.84
N ASP A 46 -2.00 -11.40 10.11
CA ASP A 46 -2.14 -11.63 8.67
C ASP A 46 -1.16 -10.84 7.80
N PHE A 47 -0.48 -9.83 8.32
CA PHE A 47 0.39 -8.93 7.54
C PHE A 47 1.80 -8.81 8.09
N GLN A 48 2.19 -9.72 9.00
CA GLN A 48 3.54 -9.74 9.54
C GLN A 48 4.58 -9.79 8.43
N ASN A 49 5.63 -8.96 8.56
CA ASN A 49 6.72 -8.80 7.61
C ASN A 49 6.39 -8.07 6.29
N LEU A 50 5.18 -7.50 6.11
CA LEU A 50 4.87 -6.66 4.93
C LEU A 50 5.85 -5.50 4.77
N GLU A 51 6.18 -4.84 5.87
CA GLU A 51 7.13 -3.74 5.94
C GLU A 51 8.52 -4.16 5.47
N LYS A 52 8.98 -5.34 5.93
CA LYS A 52 10.29 -5.89 5.57
C LYS A 52 10.33 -6.32 4.11
N ASP A 53 9.24 -6.89 3.60
CA ASP A 53 9.12 -7.27 2.18
C ASP A 53 9.12 -6.03 1.28
N ILE A 54 8.49 -4.94 1.71
CA ILE A 54 8.51 -3.67 0.97
C ILE A 54 9.90 -3.05 0.97
N GLU A 55 10.61 -3.08 2.11
CA GLU A 55 12.00 -2.62 2.20
C GLU A 55 12.94 -3.49 1.34
N GLY A 56 12.83 -4.81 1.45
CA GLY A 56 13.68 -5.77 0.75
C GLY A 56 13.40 -5.87 -0.76
N ALA A 57 12.14 -5.69 -1.17
CA ALA A 57 11.69 -5.79 -2.56
C ALA A 57 11.15 -4.46 -3.10
N ALA A 58 11.70 -3.32 -2.64
CA ALA A 58 11.25 -1.97 -2.99
C ALA A 58 11.05 -1.75 -4.50
N LYS A 59 11.97 -2.21 -5.35
CA LYS A 59 11.84 -2.09 -6.82
C LYS A 59 10.62 -2.80 -7.38
N ARG A 60 10.25 -3.96 -6.81
CA ARG A 60 9.10 -4.76 -7.24
C ARG A 60 7.81 -4.11 -6.80
N TRP A 61 7.75 -3.64 -5.55
CA TRP A 61 6.62 -2.90 -5.01
C TRP A 61 6.41 -1.57 -5.73
N LYS A 62 7.48 -0.82 -6.03
CA LYS A 62 7.42 0.38 -6.85
C LYS A 62 6.77 0.13 -8.20
N LYS A 63 7.25 -0.90 -8.92
CA LYS A 63 6.65 -1.29 -10.21
C LYS A 63 5.17 -1.64 -10.06
N PHE A 64 4.80 -2.38 -9.02
CA PHE A 64 3.40 -2.73 -8.74
C PHE A 64 2.52 -1.49 -8.48
N VAL A 65 3.04 -0.49 -7.74
CA VAL A 65 2.32 0.76 -7.43
C VAL A 65 2.22 1.67 -8.64
N GLU A 66 3.29 1.78 -9.43
CA GLU A 66 3.36 2.60 -10.65
C GLU A 66 2.67 1.94 -11.87
N SER A 67 2.33 0.65 -11.78
CA SER A 67 1.66 -0.09 -12.85
C SER A 67 0.20 0.34 -12.98
N ASP A 68 -0.15 0.81 -14.17
CA ASP A 68 -1.50 1.31 -14.49
C ASP A 68 -2.49 0.20 -14.87
N THR A 69 -2.04 -1.06 -14.93
CA THR A 69 -2.86 -2.22 -15.31
C THR A 69 -2.91 -3.27 -14.18
N PRO A 70 -3.71 -3.03 -13.13
CA PRO A 70 -3.81 -3.92 -11.96
C PRO A 70 -4.39 -5.31 -12.30
N GLU A 71 -4.97 -5.47 -13.49
CA GLU A 71 -5.56 -6.73 -13.95
C GLU A 71 -4.53 -7.77 -14.43
N ARG A 72 -3.28 -7.36 -14.71
CA ARG A 72 -2.21 -8.26 -15.19
C ARG A 72 -1.09 -8.49 -14.17
N GLU A 73 -0.90 -7.61 -13.20
CA GLU A 73 0.13 -7.80 -12.18
C GLU A 73 -0.44 -8.41 -10.91
N SER A 74 -0.05 -9.67 -10.67
CA SER A 74 -0.35 -10.35 -9.42
C SER A 74 0.46 -9.70 -8.29
N PHE A 75 -0.13 -9.60 -7.09
CA PHE A 75 0.62 -9.26 -5.87
C PHE A 75 1.93 -10.08 -5.79
N PRO A 76 3.04 -9.50 -5.30
CA PRO A 76 4.27 -10.25 -5.10
C PRO A 76 4.01 -11.49 -4.24
N GLN A 77 4.40 -12.65 -4.77
CA GLN A 77 4.70 -13.89 -4.04
C GLN A 77 3.68 -14.25 -2.93
N ASP A 78 3.98 -13.94 -1.67
CA ASP A 78 3.21 -14.34 -0.48
C ASP A 78 1.88 -13.58 -0.29
N TRP A 79 1.71 -12.45 -0.99
CA TRP A 79 0.51 -11.61 -0.88
C TRP A 79 -0.59 -11.99 -1.88
N LYS A 80 -0.30 -12.92 -2.81
CA LYS A 80 -1.25 -13.37 -3.85
C LYS A 80 -2.40 -14.20 -3.29
N ASN A 81 -2.14 -14.98 -2.24
CA ASN A 81 -3.12 -15.88 -1.61
C ASN A 81 -3.96 -15.21 -0.50
N LYS A 82 -3.77 -13.91 -0.29
CA LYS A 82 -4.53 -13.12 0.71
C LYS A 82 -5.97 -12.90 0.27
N THR A 83 -6.86 -12.71 1.24
CA THR A 83 -8.28 -12.45 0.96
C THR A 83 -8.48 -11.14 0.20
N ALA A 84 -9.64 -10.97 -0.43
CA ALA A 84 -9.96 -9.72 -1.10
C ALA A 84 -9.88 -8.51 -0.14
N LEU A 85 -10.33 -8.67 1.11
CA LEU A 85 -10.25 -7.62 2.12
C LEU A 85 -8.80 -7.30 2.51
N GLN A 86 -7.98 -8.32 2.72
CA GLN A 86 -6.57 -8.13 3.05
C GLN A 86 -5.82 -7.39 1.94
N ARG A 87 -6.08 -7.79 0.68
CA ARG A 87 -5.53 -7.11 -0.50
C ARG A 87 -6.00 -5.66 -0.57
N LEU A 88 -7.26 -5.37 -0.22
CA LEU A 88 -7.77 -4.00 -0.12
C LEU A 88 -7.06 -3.17 0.97
N CYS A 89 -6.74 -3.75 2.11
CA CYS A 89 -5.98 -3.07 3.17
C CYS A 89 -4.58 -2.66 2.69
N ILE A 90 -3.87 -3.56 2.01
CA ILE A 90 -2.55 -3.26 1.43
C ILE A 90 -2.68 -2.19 0.34
N MET A 91 -3.66 -2.34 -0.57
CA MET A 91 -3.93 -1.34 -1.60
C MET A 91 -4.30 0.01 -1.00
N ARG A 92 -4.97 0.07 0.15
CA ARG A 92 -5.30 1.34 0.82
C ARG A 92 -4.03 2.09 1.22
N CYS A 93 -3.03 1.38 1.76
CA CYS A 93 -1.73 1.96 2.14
C CYS A 93 -0.95 2.47 0.92
N LEU A 94 -0.94 1.68 -0.16
CA LEU A 94 -0.17 1.97 -1.37
C LEU A 94 -0.85 2.99 -2.29
N ARG A 95 -2.19 3.05 -2.31
CA ARG A 95 -2.99 3.85 -3.26
C ARG A 95 -3.46 5.19 -2.69
N LEU A 96 -3.25 5.46 -1.40
CA LEU A 96 -3.42 6.80 -0.84
C LEU A 96 -2.62 7.87 -1.60
N ASP A 97 -1.62 7.46 -2.39
CA ASP A 97 -0.79 8.32 -3.22
C ASP A 97 -1.34 8.65 -4.63
N ARG A 98 -2.41 7.99 -5.16
CA ARG A 98 -2.89 8.34 -6.52
C ARG A 98 -3.40 9.80 -6.62
N MET A 99 -3.75 10.44 -5.50
CA MET A 99 -4.07 11.88 -5.48
C MET A 99 -2.81 12.75 -5.58
N THR A 100 -1.67 12.33 -5.04
CA THR A 100 -0.40 13.08 -5.10
C THR A 100 0.33 12.87 -6.43
N TYR A 101 0.23 11.69 -7.05
CA TYR A 101 0.81 11.44 -8.38
C TYR A 101 0.11 12.25 -9.49
N ALA A 102 -1.21 12.44 -9.38
CA ALA A 102 -1.95 13.31 -10.30
C ALA A 102 -1.45 14.77 -10.25
N ILE A 103 -1.09 15.27 -9.05
CA ILE A 103 -0.60 16.65 -8.86
C ILE A 103 0.88 16.78 -9.27
N ARG A 104 1.68 15.72 -9.10
CA ARG A 104 3.11 15.73 -9.47
C ARG A 104 3.34 15.54 -10.98
N SER A 105 2.43 14.85 -11.67
CA SER A 105 2.45 14.72 -13.14
C SER A 105 2.14 16.05 -13.87
N THR A 106 1.47 17.00 -13.21
CA THR A 106 1.20 18.34 -13.78
C THR A 106 2.36 19.32 -13.65
N ASN A 107 3.41 19.03 -12.86
CA ASN A 107 4.53 19.96 -12.61
C ASN A 107 5.80 19.67 -13.43
N ARG A 108 5.66 19.24 -14.70
CA ARG A 108 6.82 19.07 -15.61
C ARG A 108 6.67 19.73 -16.98
N LYS A 109 5.91 20.84 -17.09
CA LYS A 109 5.88 21.71 -18.29
C LYS A 109 5.72 23.22 -18.00
N ILE A 110 6.25 23.72 -16.88
CA ILE A 110 6.48 25.18 -16.72
C ILE A 110 7.89 25.37 -16.16
N THR A 111 8.90 25.15 -17.01
CA THR A 111 10.18 25.86 -16.88
C THR A 111 10.21 26.83 -18.06
N ILE A 112 9.97 28.10 -17.75
CA ILE A 112 10.38 29.21 -18.59
C ILE A 112 11.90 29.31 -18.41
N GLN A 113 12.66 28.94 -19.44
CA GLN A 113 13.84 29.64 -19.97
C GLN A 113 14.14 29.07 -21.36
#